data_AF-A0A7C3V4X3-F1
#
_entry.id   AF-A0A7C3V4X3-F1
#
_cell.length_a   1.000
_cell.length_b   1.000
_cell.length_c   1.000
_cell.angle_alpha   90.00
_cell.angle_beta   90.00
_cell.angle_gamma   90.00
#
_symmetry.space_group_name_H-M   'P 1'
#
loop_
_entity.id
_entity.type
_entity.pdbx_description
1 polymer ?
#
loop_
_entity_poly.entity_id
_entity_poly.type
_entity_poly.pdbx_seq_one_letter_code
_entity_poly.pdbx_strand_id
1 'polypeptide(L)' 'MTAAYFNPRPIKVSQAAAALDGATLKVFIELRDVNYPGATYHLTYDPGSDQLRGVYFQPALQQSFQVFFVRMK' A
#
# COMPACT_ATOMS: atom_id res chain seq x y z
N MET A 1 -14.91 9.89 -11.74
CA MET A 1 -14.50 8.93 -12.78
C MET A 1 -13.78 7.77 -12.11
N THR A 2 -14.05 6.56 -12.60
CA THR A 2 -13.80 5.24 -12.00
C THR A 2 -12.54 4.58 -12.57
N ALA A 3 -11.71 4.00 -11.70
CA ALA A 3 -11.11 2.68 -11.86
C ALA A 3 -10.37 2.30 -10.57
N ALA A 4 -10.61 1.06 -10.16
CA ALA A 4 -9.82 0.31 -9.21
C ALA A 4 -8.66 -0.37 -9.95
N TYR A 5 -7.45 -0.25 -9.40
CA TYR A 5 -6.28 -0.99 -9.86
C TYR A 5 -6.20 -2.30 -9.08
N PHE A 6 -6.86 -3.33 -9.60
CA PHE A 6 -6.59 -4.71 -9.21
C PHE A 6 -5.45 -5.18 -10.09
N ASN A 7 -4.26 -5.20 -9.52
CA ASN A 7 -3.09 -5.69 -10.20
C ASN A 7 -3.38 -7.08 -10.82
N PRO A 8 -3.52 -7.19 -12.15
CA PRO A 8 -4.12 -8.35 -12.82
C PRO A 8 -3.21 -9.58 -12.82
N ARG A 9 -1.94 -9.38 -12.44
CA ARG A 9 -0.92 -10.40 -12.30
C ARG A 9 -0.24 -10.20 -10.94
N PRO A 10 0.31 -11.24 -10.31
CA PRO A 10 1.14 -11.05 -9.12
C PRO A 10 2.22 -9.98 -9.40
N ILE A 11 2.35 -8.98 -8.52
CA ILE A 11 3.52 -8.10 -8.48
C ILE A 11 4.47 -8.67 -7.43
N LYS A 12 5.76 -8.69 -7.75
CA LYS A 12 6.81 -9.06 -6.82
C LYS A 12 6.94 -8.03 -5.69
N VAL A 13 6.62 -8.48 -4.49
CA VAL A 13 6.90 -7.78 -3.24
C VAL A 13 8.37 -8.01 -2.89
N SER A 14 9.20 -6.96 -2.84
CA SER A 14 10.59 -7.07 -2.38
C SER A 14 10.67 -7.08 -0.87
N GLN A 15 9.81 -6.30 -0.21
CA GLN A 15 9.79 -6.18 1.24
C GLN A 15 8.35 -5.97 1.71
N ALA A 16 7.99 -6.65 2.80
CA ALA A 16 6.78 -6.37 3.55
C ALA A 16 7.11 -6.44 5.04
N ALA A 17 6.64 -5.46 5.80
CA ALA A 17 6.80 -5.41 7.24
C ALA A 17 5.52 -4.88 7.89
N ALA A 18 5.18 -5.43 9.05
CA ALA A 18 4.11 -4.92 9.89
C ALA A 18 4.65 -4.77 11.32
N ALA A 19 4.32 -3.65 11.95
CA ALA A 19 4.78 -3.34 13.30
C ALA A 19 3.71 -2.56 14.06
N LEU A 20 3.71 -2.73 15.38
CA LEU A 20 2.92 -1.88 16.27
C LEU A 20 3.76 -0.66 16.65
N ASP A 21 3.19 0.52 16.46
CA ASP A 21 3.67 1.78 17.01
C ASP A 21 2.69 2.21 18.11
N GLY A 22 3.04 1.89 19.36
CA GLY A 22 2.10 1.90 20.47
C GLY A 22 0.94 0.92 20.23
N ALA A 23 -0.28 1.44 20.16
CA ALA A 23 -1.49 0.65 19.85
C ALA A 23 -1.83 0.64 18.34
N THR A 24 -1.04 1.31 17.51
CA THR A 24 -1.36 1.52 16.09
C THR A 24 -0.59 0.53 15.22
N LEU A 25 -1.30 -0.29 14.43
CA LEU A 25 -0.66 -1.18 13.46
C LEU A 25 -0.23 -0.40 12.21
N LYS A 26 1.06 -0.44 11.90
CA LYS A 26 1.66 0.13 10.69
C LYS A 26 2.11 -1.00 9.77
N VAL A 27 1.93 -0.79 8.47
CA VAL A 27 2.32 -1.73 7.41
C VAL A 27 3.14 -0.99 6.37
N PHE A 28 4.29 -1.56 6.04
CA PHE A 28 5.16 -1.12 4.95
C PHE A 28 5.23 -2.22 3.88
N ILE A 29 5.14 -1.83 2.62
CA ILE A 29 5.31 -2.72 1.47
C ILE A 29 6.17 -2.01 0.43
N GLU A 30 7.16 -2.71 -0.11
CA GLU A 30 7.89 -2.30 -1.30
C GLU A 30 7.62 -3.30 -2.44
N LEU A 31 7.30 -2.75 -3.61
CA LEU A 31 7.09 -3.47 -4.85
C LEU A 31 8.29 -3.27 -5.78
N ARG A 32 8.92 -4.37 -6.19
CA ARG A 32 10.01 -4.37 -7.17
C ARG A 32 9.74 -5.37 -8.28
N ASP A 33 9.21 -4.86 -9.39
CA ASP A 33 8.85 -5.65 -10.57
C ASP A 33 8.91 -4.79 -11.84
N VAL A 34 8.58 -5.37 -12.99
CA VAL A 34 8.42 -4.66 -14.27
C VAL A 34 7.39 -3.53 -14.09
N ASN A 35 7.81 -2.28 -14.35
CA ASN A 35 7.07 -1.03 -14.10
C ASN A 35 6.94 -0.58 -12.63
N TYR A 36 7.54 -1.34 -11.70
CA TYR A 36 7.58 -1.02 -10.27
C TYR A 36 9.03 -1.01 -9.78
N PRO A 37 9.83 0.04 -10.05
CA PRO A 37 11.24 0.09 -9.63
C PRO A 37 11.43 0.45 -8.14
N GLY A 38 10.57 -0.05 -7.24
CA GLY A 38 10.58 0.29 -5.81
C GLY A 38 9.40 1.17 -5.39
N ALA A 39 8.19 0.87 -5.87
CA ALA A 39 7.00 1.57 -5.41
C ALA A 39 6.68 1.17 -3.97
N THR A 40 6.26 2.11 -3.12
CA THR A 40 6.07 1.83 -1.70
C THR A 40 4.68 2.15 -1.21
N TYR A 41 4.21 1.37 -0.24
CA TYR A 41 3.05 1.68 0.59
C TYR A 41 3.51 1.88 2.02
N HIS A 42 3.08 2.99 2.62
CA HIS A 42 3.18 3.24 4.05
C HIS A 42 1.76 3.40 4.59
N LEU A 43 1.31 2.41 5.34
CA LEU A 43 -0.09 2.29 5.76
C LEU A 43 -0.19 2.21 7.27
N THR A 44 -1.31 2.69 7.78
CA THR A 44 -1.73 2.62 9.17
C THR A 44 -3.12 2.01 9.21
N TYR A 45 -3.32 1.04 10.10
CA TYR A 45 -4.62 0.43 10.33
C TYR A 45 -5.49 1.37 11.17
N ASP A 46 -6.67 1.68 10.63
CA ASP A 46 -7.74 2.38 11.32
C ASP A 46 -8.78 1.34 11.78
N PRO A 47 -8.82 0.99 13.08
CA PRO A 47 -9.78 0.02 13.59
C PRO A 47 -11.23 0.54 13.59
N GLY A 48 -11.44 1.86 13.56
CA GLY A 48 -12.79 2.45 13.52
C GLY A 48 -13.50 2.22 12.19
N SER A 49 -12.74 2.00 11.12
CA SER A 49 -13.28 1.78 9.77
C SER A 49 -12.86 0.46 9.13
N ASP A 50 -12.09 -0.40 9.83
CA ASP A 50 -11.47 -1.64 9.34
C ASP A 50 -10.73 -1.43 8.01
N GLN A 51 -9.87 -0.41 7.98
CA GLN A 51 -9.14 0.01 6.79
C GLN A 51 -7.65 0.16 7.06
N LEU A 52 -6.82 -0.13 6.05
CA LEU A 52 -5.43 0.35 6.02
C LEU A 52 -5.39 1.64 5.20
N ARG A 53 -4.93 2.74 5.80
CA ARG A 53 -4.87 4.06 5.16
C ARG A 53 -3.44 4.57 5.12
N GLY A 54 -3.08 5.29 4.07
CA GLY A 54 -1.78 5.95 4.03
C GLY A 54 -1.39 6.40 2.64
N VAL A 55 -0.10 6.25 2.33
CA VAL A 55 0.49 6.82 1.12
C VAL A 55 1.08 5.72 0.24
N TYR A 56 0.75 5.78 -1.04
CA TYR A 56 1.41 5.05 -2.12
C TYR A 56 2.38 5.99 -2.86
N PHE A 57 3.65 5.62 -2.95
CA PHE A 57 4.62 6.34 -3.77
C PHE A 57 4.83 5.63 -5.11
N GLN A 58 4.56 6.34 -6.22
CA GLN A 58 4.76 5.86 -7.58
C GLN A 58 6.08 6.42 -8.15
N PRO A 59 7.15 5.63 -8.25
CA PRO A 59 8.47 6.11 -8.63
C PRO A 59 8.54 6.61 -10.08
N ALA A 60 7.78 6.00 -11.00
CA ALA A 60 7.77 6.41 -12.41
C ALA A 60 7.20 7.83 -12.62
N LEU A 61 6.30 8.27 -11.75
CA LEU A 61 5.72 9.62 -11.78
C LEU A 61 6.39 10.55 -10.75
N GLN A 62 7.24 10.01 -9.87
CA GLN A 62 7.75 10.71 -8.68
C GLN A 62 6.65 11.39 -7.85
N GLN A 63 5.51 10.71 -7.72
CA GLN A 63 4.32 11.24 -7.05
C GLN A 63 3.83 10.31 -5.95
N SER A 64 3.17 10.92 -4.97
CA SER A 64 2.55 10.23 -3.84
C SER A 64 1.04 10.39 -3.90
N PHE A 65 0.32 9.31 -3.62
CA PHE A 65 -1.14 9.25 -3.62
C PHE A 65 -1.65 8.80 -2.26
N GLN A 66 -2.71 9.43 -1.76
CA GLN A 66 -3.43 8.89 -0.62
C GLN A 66 -4.21 7.66 -1.06
N VAL A 67 -4.08 6.58 -0.29
CA VAL A 67 -4.74 5.31 -0.57
C VAL A 67 -5.38 4.76 0.69
N PHE A 68 -6.42 3.98 0.50
CA PHE A 68 -7.01 3.15 1.54
C PHE A 68 -7.35 1.77 0.99
N PHE A 69 -7.18 0.75 1.81
CA PHE A 69 -7.56 -0.62 1.52
C PHE A 69 -8.70 -0.99 2.45
N VAL A 70 -9.77 -1.51 1.87
CA VAL A 70 -10.92 -2.08 2.58
C VAL A 70 -10.77 -3.60 2.62
N ARG A 71 -11.18 -4.23 3.72
CA ARG A 71 -11.24 -5.69 3.81
C ARG A 71 -12.27 -6.21 2.81
N MET A 72 -11.85 -7.06 1.89
CA MET A 72 -12.76 -7.82 1.03
C MET A 72 -13.19 -9.11 1.75
N LYS A 73 -14.45 -9.52 1.56
CA LYS A 73 -15.01 -10.77 2.08
C LYS A 73 -14.66 -11.96 1.19
#